data_AF-A0A0B3AZA7-F1
#
_entry.id   AF-A0A0B3AZA7-F1
#
_cell.length_a   1.000
_cell.length_b   1.000
_cell.length_c   1.000
_cell.angle_alpha   90.00
_cell.angle_beta   90.00
_cell.angle_gamma   90.00
#
_symmetry.space_group_name_H-M   'P 1'
#
loop_
_entity.id
_entity.type
_entity.pdbx_description
1 polymer ?
#
loop_
_entity_poly.entity_id
_entity_poly.type
_entity_poly.pdbx_seq_one_letter_code
_entity_poly.pdbx_strand_id
1 'polypeptide(L)'
;EISEKFKKVGEALGIKVKSLITNGRLPCGPAFGPALEAKHALQILEGRVFDSMAEKSCRLAAVLFSMVEECSEEQGFKRAKEIIESGKALEKMQEIIQAQGGKRISSEGISVGRLMQAVLAKRNGKIVSASVKKLATIAREAGAPADKGAGVWISAMPGSFVRKNDVLFEIFAENERKLAEALSLAEKLDAIEMQ
;
A
#
# COMPACT_ATOMS: atom_id res chain seq x y z
N GLU A 1 -20.32 8.02 -14.69
CA GLU A 1 -21.55 7.26 -14.35
C GLU A 1 -21.61 6.82 -12.89
N ILE A 2 -20.68 5.98 -12.39
CA ILE A 2 -20.72 5.46 -11.01
C ILE A 2 -20.72 6.57 -9.94
N SER A 3 -19.90 7.61 -10.11
CA SER A 3 -19.87 8.78 -9.19
C SER A 3 -21.25 9.40 -8.98
N GLU A 4 -22.03 9.56 -10.05
CA GLU A 4 -23.36 10.16 -9.99
C GLU A 4 -24.36 9.25 -9.28
N LYS A 5 -24.22 7.93 -9.43
CA LYS A 5 -25.05 6.96 -8.68
C LYS A 5 -24.82 7.07 -7.18
N PHE A 6 -23.56 7.19 -6.73
CA PHE A 6 -23.23 7.38 -5.31
C PHE A 6 -23.78 8.69 -4.75
N LYS A 7 -23.69 9.80 -5.50
CA LYS A 7 -24.26 11.08 -5.08
C LYS A 7 -25.76 11.01 -4.88
N LYS A 8 -26.50 10.43 -5.84
CA LYS A 8 -27.96 10.27 -5.76
C LYS A 8 -28.41 9.47 -4.53
N VAL A 9 -27.70 8.38 -4.22
CA VAL A 9 -27.99 7.59 -3.01
C VAL A 9 -27.69 8.39 -1.74
N GLY A 10 -26.56 9.12 -1.72
CA GLY A 10 -26.21 10.00 -0.61
C GLY A 10 -27.28 11.07 -0.35
N GLU A 11 -27.72 11.77 -1.39
CA GLU A 11 -28.78 12.77 -1.32
C GLU A 11 -30.08 12.19 -0.77
N ALA A 12 -30.47 11.00 -1.23
CA ALA A 12 -31.67 10.30 -0.75
C ALA A 12 -31.58 9.91 0.74
N LEU A 13 -30.37 9.72 1.28
CA LEU A 13 -30.11 9.38 2.69
C LEU A 13 -29.73 10.60 3.54
N GLY A 14 -29.70 11.82 2.97
CA GLY A 14 -29.22 13.01 3.68
C GLY A 14 -27.72 13.01 3.98
N ILE A 15 -26.93 12.22 3.26
CA ILE A 15 -25.47 12.09 3.42
C ILE A 15 -24.77 12.88 2.31
N LYS A 16 -23.90 13.83 2.68
CA LYS A 16 -23.05 14.54 1.72
C LYS A 16 -21.99 13.60 1.15
N VAL A 17 -21.99 13.42 -0.17
CA VAL A 17 -21.05 12.52 -0.87
C VAL A 17 -20.20 13.31 -1.86
N LYS A 18 -18.87 13.11 -1.80
CA LYS A 18 -17.91 13.62 -2.79
C LYS A 18 -17.04 12.48 -3.30
N SER A 19 -17.02 12.30 -4.61
CA SER A 19 -16.31 11.20 -5.28
C SER A 19 -15.01 11.69 -5.89
N LEU A 20 -13.93 10.91 -5.73
CA LEU A 20 -12.64 11.15 -6.37
C LEU A 20 -12.28 10.01 -7.33
N ILE A 21 -11.95 10.36 -8.56
CA ILE A 21 -11.41 9.41 -9.53
C ILE A 21 -9.89 9.37 -9.35
N THR A 22 -9.35 8.22 -9.00
CA THR A 22 -7.90 8.04 -8.77
C THR A 22 -7.32 6.99 -9.70
N ASN A 23 -6.02 7.10 -10.00
CA ASN A 23 -5.33 6.11 -10.82
C ASN A 23 -5.07 4.83 -10.02
N GLY A 24 -5.57 3.70 -10.50
CA GLY A 24 -5.38 2.37 -9.92
C GLY A 24 -4.48 1.44 -10.74
N ARG A 25 -3.81 1.95 -11.78
CA ARG A 25 -2.94 1.13 -12.65
C ARG A 25 -1.59 0.80 -12.01
N LEU A 26 -1.10 1.70 -11.15
CA LEU A 26 0.17 1.56 -10.47
C LEU A 26 -0.03 1.13 -9.00
N PRO A 27 0.93 0.42 -8.40
CA PRO A 27 0.91 0.12 -6.98
C PRO A 27 0.85 1.40 -6.14
N CYS A 28 0.01 1.38 -5.11
CA CYS A 28 -0.09 2.44 -4.11
C CYS A 28 0.82 2.05 -2.94
N GLY A 29 2.13 2.25 -3.10
CA GLY A 29 3.16 1.71 -2.20
C GLY A 29 3.69 0.34 -2.62
N PRO A 30 4.66 -0.21 -1.87
CA PRO A 30 5.38 -1.43 -2.24
C PRO A 30 4.73 -2.72 -1.72
N ALA A 31 3.77 -2.64 -0.80
CA ALA A 31 3.30 -3.78 -0.03
C ALA A 31 2.03 -4.42 -0.59
N PHE A 32 2.02 -5.76 -0.67
CA PHE A 32 0.87 -6.58 -1.02
C PHE A 32 0.73 -7.70 0.01
N GLY A 33 -0.39 -7.72 0.72
CA GLY A 33 -0.67 -8.74 1.75
C GLY A 33 -0.82 -8.13 3.15
N PRO A 34 -1.61 -8.75 4.05
CA PRO A 34 -2.14 -8.05 5.22
C PRO A 34 -1.09 -7.48 6.16
N ALA A 35 -0.09 -8.28 6.57
CA ALA A 35 0.95 -7.80 7.48
C ALA A 35 1.89 -6.79 6.81
N LEU A 36 2.23 -7.00 5.53
CA LEU A 36 3.11 -6.08 4.80
C LEU A 36 2.43 -4.71 4.60
N GLU A 37 1.14 -4.70 4.27
CA GLU A 37 0.36 -3.47 4.14
C GLU A 37 0.22 -2.74 5.48
N ALA A 38 -0.06 -3.47 6.57
CA ALA A 38 -0.11 -2.89 7.91
C ALA A 38 1.24 -2.31 8.34
N LYS A 39 2.34 -3.03 8.08
CA LYS A 39 3.72 -2.58 8.32
C LYS A 39 4.00 -1.28 7.57
N HIS A 40 3.70 -1.22 6.28
CA HIS A 40 3.95 -0.05 5.45
C HIS A 40 3.08 1.15 5.86
N ALA A 41 1.80 0.94 6.16
CA ALA A 41 0.92 1.99 6.66
C ALA A 41 1.46 2.60 7.97
N LEU A 42 1.97 1.77 8.89
CA LEU A 42 2.62 2.25 10.10
C LEU A 42 3.93 2.99 9.82
N GLN A 43 4.74 2.57 8.84
CA GLN A 43 5.95 3.32 8.44
C GLN A 43 5.61 4.73 7.96
N ILE A 44 4.50 4.91 7.23
CA ILE A 44 4.02 6.23 6.81
C ILE A 44 3.60 7.05 8.03
N LEU A 45 2.80 6.48 8.93
CA LEU A 45 2.34 7.18 10.14
C LEU A 45 3.50 7.53 11.10
N GLU A 46 4.55 6.72 11.13
CA GLU A 46 5.80 6.97 11.87
C GLU A 46 6.70 8.00 11.18
N GLY A 47 6.31 8.55 10.02
CA GLY A 47 7.10 9.55 9.29
C GLY A 47 8.36 8.98 8.62
N ARG A 48 8.49 7.65 8.51
CA ARG A 48 9.67 7.00 7.92
C ARG A 48 9.68 7.07 6.40
N VAL A 49 8.51 7.11 5.77
CA VAL A 49 8.32 7.13 4.32
C VAL A 49 7.17 8.06 3.96
N PHE A 50 7.33 8.85 2.89
CA PHE A 50 6.25 9.60 2.27
C PHE A 50 6.23 9.29 0.77
N ASP A 51 5.41 8.33 0.37
CA ASP A 51 5.32 7.82 -1.00
C ASP A 51 3.95 8.09 -1.64
N SER A 52 3.62 7.37 -2.72
CA SER A 52 2.34 7.52 -3.42
C SER A 52 1.13 7.15 -2.56
N MET A 53 1.28 6.24 -1.58
CA MET A 53 0.21 5.92 -0.63
C MET A 53 0.00 7.07 0.35
N ALA A 54 1.07 7.65 0.89
CA ALA A 54 0.99 8.82 1.76
C ALA A 54 0.37 10.02 1.03
N GLU A 55 0.84 10.32 -0.17
CA GLU A 55 0.32 11.42 -0.99
C GLU A 55 -1.17 11.24 -1.30
N LYS A 56 -1.58 10.04 -1.72
CA LYS A 56 -2.99 9.73 -1.99
C LYS A 56 -3.84 9.86 -0.74
N SER A 57 -3.34 9.42 0.41
CA SER A 57 -4.03 9.53 1.70
C SER A 57 -4.23 10.99 2.12
N CYS A 58 -3.22 11.83 1.95
CA CYS A 58 -3.32 13.28 2.18
C CYS A 58 -4.33 13.96 1.26
N ARG A 59 -4.40 13.57 -0.03
CA ARG A 59 -5.42 14.09 -0.97
C ARG A 59 -6.85 13.70 -0.57
N LEU A 60 -7.05 12.47 -0.12
CA LEU A 60 -8.36 12.03 0.38
C LEU A 60 -8.75 12.78 1.67
N ALA A 61 -7.81 12.93 2.61
CA ALA A 61 -8.03 13.70 3.84
C ALA A 61 -8.31 15.19 3.55
N ALA A 62 -7.62 15.78 2.58
CA ALA A 62 -7.85 17.15 2.14
C ALA A 62 -9.29 17.40 1.69
N VAL A 63 -9.86 16.44 0.96
CA VAL A 63 -11.26 16.50 0.53
C VAL A 63 -12.19 16.44 1.73
N LEU A 64 -11.92 15.53 2.68
CA LEU A 64 -12.70 15.45 3.91
C LEU A 64 -12.65 16.76 4.71
N PHE A 65 -11.46 17.36 4.89
CA PHE A 65 -11.33 18.68 5.54
C PHE A 65 -12.16 19.75 4.82
N SER A 66 -12.05 19.85 3.49
CA SER A 66 -12.84 20.81 2.70
C SER A 66 -14.37 20.61 2.78
N MET A 67 -14.82 19.43 3.21
CA MET A 67 -16.25 19.13 3.37
C MET A 67 -16.80 19.55 4.74
N VAL A 68 -15.94 19.68 5.75
CA VAL A 68 -16.34 19.94 7.14
C VAL A 68 -15.85 21.28 7.68
N GLU A 69 -14.86 21.88 7.03
CA GLU A 69 -14.21 23.13 7.43
C GLU A 69 -14.16 24.11 6.25
N GLU A 70 -13.99 25.40 6.55
CA GLU A 70 -13.76 26.44 5.54
C GLU A 70 -12.28 26.45 5.10
N CYS A 71 -11.88 25.43 4.33
CA CYS A 71 -10.53 25.37 3.75
C CYS A 71 -10.55 24.85 2.31
N SER A 72 -9.57 25.28 1.50
CA SER A 72 -9.33 24.69 0.19
C SER A 72 -8.73 23.29 0.29
N GLU A 73 -8.85 22.48 -0.76
CA GLU A 73 -8.18 21.16 -0.81
C GLU A 73 -6.64 21.29 -0.74
N GLU A 74 -6.06 22.39 -1.21
CA GLU A 74 -4.62 22.62 -1.08
C GLU A 74 -4.22 22.85 0.39
N GLN A 75 -5.00 23.66 1.12
CA GLN A 75 -4.82 23.86 2.56
C GLN A 75 -5.04 22.56 3.32
N GLY A 76 -6.09 21.80 2.97
CA GLY A 76 -6.38 20.49 3.55
C GLY A 76 -5.25 19.49 3.31
N PHE A 77 -4.60 19.51 2.14
CA PHE A 77 -3.46 18.64 1.85
C PHE A 77 -2.25 18.99 2.70
N LYS A 78 -1.89 20.28 2.80
CA LYS A 78 -0.79 20.76 3.64
C LYS A 78 -1.02 20.36 5.10
N ARG A 79 -2.23 20.59 5.61
CA ARG A 79 -2.63 20.16 6.96
C ARG A 79 -2.56 18.65 7.16
N ALA A 80 -3.06 17.84 6.22
CA ALA A 80 -2.98 16.39 6.32
C ALA A 80 -1.54 15.90 6.41
N LYS A 81 -0.66 16.48 5.58
CA LYS A 81 0.77 16.19 5.61
C LYS A 81 1.42 16.57 6.94
N GLU A 82 1.14 17.77 7.45
CA GLU A 82 1.62 18.22 8.77
C GLU A 82 1.14 17.31 9.93
N ILE A 83 -0.09 16.80 9.86
CA ILE A 83 -0.63 15.86 10.86
C ILE A 83 0.13 14.52 10.85
N ILE A 84 0.58 14.05 9.68
CA ILE A 84 1.44 12.87 9.57
C ILE A 84 2.85 13.20 10.11
N GLU A 85 3.47 14.28 9.63
CA GLU A 85 4.85 14.65 9.97
C GLU A 85 5.02 15.00 11.47
N SER A 86 3.98 15.55 12.10
CA SER A 86 3.98 15.84 13.55
C SER A 86 3.74 14.62 14.43
N GLY A 87 3.42 13.45 13.87
CA GLY A 87 3.13 12.22 14.62
C GLY A 87 1.70 12.16 15.20
N LYS A 88 0.89 13.21 15.08
CA LYS A 88 -0.52 13.23 15.55
C LYS A 88 -1.37 12.15 14.89
N ALA A 89 -1.12 11.85 13.61
CA ALA A 89 -1.79 10.75 12.91
C ALA A 89 -1.49 9.39 13.57
N LEU A 90 -0.21 9.15 13.92
CA LEU A 90 0.21 7.94 14.60
C LEU A 90 -0.43 7.83 15.98
N GLU A 91 -0.39 8.89 16.78
CA GLU A 91 -1.02 8.91 18.10
C GLU A 91 -2.50 8.53 18.04
N LYS A 92 -3.25 9.14 17.11
CA LYS A 92 -4.67 8.81 16.91
C LYS A 92 -4.87 7.37 16.45
N MET A 93 -4.00 6.85 15.58
CA MET A 93 -4.05 5.45 15.18
C MET A 93 -3.80 4.51 16.37
N GLN A 94 -2.86 4.85 17.27
CA GLN A 94 -2.63 4.04 18.48
C GLN A 94 -3.85 4.03 19.42
N GLU A 95 -4.56 5.16 19.53
CA GLU A 95 -5.84 5.20 20.26
C GLU A 95 -6.89 4.27 19.62
N ILE A 96 -7.03 4.31 18.28
CA ILE A 96 -7.95 3.42 17.54
C ILE A 96 -7.60 1.95 17.77
N ILE A 97 -6.32 1.59 17.69
CA ILE A 97 -5.82 0.23 17.93
C ILE A 97 -6.20 -0.24 19.34
N GLN A 98 -5.98 0.61 20.36
CA GLN A 98 -6.33 0.29 21.75
C GLN A 98 -7.84 0.15 21.94
N ALA A 99 -8.64 1.02 21.34
CA ALA A 99 -10.10 0.95 21.40
C ALA A 99 -10.66 -0.35 20.78
N GLN A 100 -9.94 -0.95 19.83
CA GLN A 100 -10.28 -2.24 19.23
C GLN A 100 -9.72 -3.45 20.00
N GLY A 101 -9.13 -3.25 21.18
CA GLY A 101 -8.54 -4.31 22.01
C GLY A 101 -7.11 -4.70 21.62
N GLY A 102 -6.50 -3.96 20.68
CA GLY A 102 -5.10 -4.12 20.32
C GLY A 102 -4.14 -3.50 21.34
N LYS A 103 -2.84 -3.79 21.18
CA LYS A 103 -1.76 -3.16 21.95
C LYS A 103 -1.06 -2.12 21.07
N ARG A 104 -0.43 -1.14 21.72
CA ARG A 104 0.44 -0.18 21.02
C ARG A 104 1.50 -0.95 20.23
N ILE A 105 1.66 -0.62 18.96
CA ILE A 105 2.54 -1.35 18.03
C ILE A 105 3.22 -0.39 17.06
N SER A 106 4.48 -0.68 16.72
CA SER A 106 5.24 0.02 15.69
C SER A 106 5.30 -0.80 14.40
N SER A 107 5.73 -0.19 13.30
CA SER A 107 5.97 -0.89 12.03
C SER A 107 6.97 -2.04 12.16
N GLU A 108 7.95 -1.93 13.05
CA GLU A 108 8.91 -3.00 13.36
C GLU A 108 8.28 -4.16 14.14
N GLY A 109 7.25 -3.89 14.94
CA GLY A 109 6.53 -4.91 15.71
C GLY A 109 5.59 -5.78 14.86
N ILE A 110 5.36 -5.45 13.59
CA ILE A 110 4.52 -6.24 12.69
C ILE A 110 5.30 -7.47 12.19
N SER A 111 4.85 -8.65 12.60
CA SER A 111 5.39 -9.93 12.12
C SER A 111 4.98 -10.20 10.67
N VAL A 112 5.96 -10.55 9.84
CA VAL A 112 5.78 -10.96 8.44
C VAL A 112 6.16 -12.43 8.27
N GLY A 113 5.91 -12.98 7.09
CA GLY A 113 6.16 -14.38 6.79
C GLY A 113 7.60 -14.78 7.10
N ARG A 114 7.75 -15.90 7.79
CA ARG A 114 9.03 -16.45 8.27
C ARG A 114 9.94 -16.94 7.16
N LEU A 115 9.39 -17.25 5.98
CA LEU A 115 10.16 -17.58 4.79
C LEU A 115 10.09 -16.41 3.81
N MET A 116 11.22 -16.07 3.22
CA MET A 116 11.34 -14.98 2.26
C MET A 116 12.28 -15.40 1.13
N GLN A 117 11.91 -15.07 -0.10
CA GLN A 117 12.81 -15.18 -1.24
C GLN A 117 12.69 -13.99 -2.20
N ALA A 118 13.84 -13.45 -2.60
CA ALA A 118 13.95 -12.34 -3.53
C ALA A 118 13.82 -12.81 -4.99
N VAL A 119 13.06 -12.05 -5.78
CA VAL A 119 13.01 -12.16 -7.24
C VAL A 119 13.96 -11.12 -7.82
N LEU A 120 14.98 -11.58 -8.53
CA LEU A 120 16.09 -10.75 -9.00
C LEU A 120 15.92 -10.29 -10.46
N ALA A 121 16.48 -9.13 -10.77
CA ALA A 121 16.53 -8.60 -12.13
C ALA A 121 17.45 -9.47 -13.02
N LYS A 122 16.92 -9.97 -14.14
CA LYS A 122 17.68 -10.83 -15.08
C LYS A 122 18.69 -10.05 -15.93
N ARG A 123 18.52 -8.73 -16.04
CA ARG A 123 19.33 -7.82 -16.85
C ARG A 123 19.35 -6.42 -16.22
N ASN A 124 20.25 -5.57 -16.70
CA ASN A 124 20.21 -4.14 -16.39
C ASN A 124 19.02 -3.50 -17.12
N GLY A 125 18.40 -2.50 -16.51
CA GLY A 125 17.34 -1.73 -17.15
C GLY A 125 16.60 -0.80 -16.21
N LYS A 126 15.72 0.01 -16.77
CA LYS A 126 14.82 0.88 -16.01
C LYS A 126 13.47 0.22 -15.83
N ILE A 127 12.92 0.24 -14.62
CA ILE A 127 11.57 -0.27 -14.37
C ILE A 127 10.55 0.71 -14.96
N VAL A 128 9.75 0.22 -15.90
CA VAL A 128 8.71 1.00 -16.58
C VAL A 128 7.39 0.91 -15.81
N SER A 129 7.02 -0.31 -15.42
CA SER A 129 5.73 -0.55 -14.77
C SER A 129 5.78 -1.77 -13.85
N ALA A 130 4.85 -1.82 -12.90
CA ALA A 130 4.64 -2.94 -11.99
C ALA A 130 3.15 -3.29 -11.98
N SER A 131 2.80 -4.52 -12.35
CA SER A 131 1.41 -4.92 -12.51
C SER A 131 0.79 -5.30 -11.17
N VAL A 132 -0.07 -4.42 -10.65
CA VAL A 132 -0.85 -4.63 -9.41
C VAL A 132 -1.58 -5.98 -9.42
N LYS A 133 -2.23 -6.32 -10.54
CA LYS A 133 -2.98 -7.59 -10.67
C LYS A 133 -2.08 -8.81 -10.56
N LYS A 134 -0.91 -8.79 -11.21
CA LYS A 134 0.05 -9.92 -11.17
C LYS A 134 0.67 -10.05 -9.78
N LEU A 135 1.12 -8.94 -9.18
CA LEU A 135 1.68 -8.91 -7.83
C LEU A 135 0.67 -9.41 -6.78
N ALA A 136 -0.58 -8.96 -6.85
CA ALA A 136 -1.65 -9.45 -5.99
C ALA A 136 -1.97 -10.95 -6.22
N THR A 137 -1.70 -11.48 -7.40
CA THR A 137 -1.85 -12.92 -7.68
C THR A 137 -0.72 -13.71 -7.04
N ILE A 138 0.52 -13.23 -7.15
CA ILE A 138 1.70 -13.84 -6.51
C ILE A 138 1.54 -13.82 -4.98
N ALA A 139 1.10 -12.69 -4.40
CA ALA A 139 0.83 -12.59 -2.96
C ALA A 139 -0.23 -13.60 -2.48
N ARG A 140 -1.28 -13.82 -3.29
CA ARG A 140 -2.30 -14.85 -3.01
C ARG A 140 -1.73 -16.26 -3.06
N GLU A 141 -0.90 -16.55 -4.04
CA GLU A 141 -0.21 -17.84 -4.16
C GLU A 141 0.70 -18.10 -2.95
N ALA A 142 1.36 -17.05 -2.45
CA ALA A 142 2.19 -17.13 -1.24
C ALA A 142 1.39 -17.40 0.05
N GLY A 143 0.07 -17.22 0.02
CA GLY A 143 -0.86 -17.54 1.11
C GLY A 143 -1.73 -16.39 1.61
N ALA A 144 -1.53 -15.17 1.11
CA ALA A 144 -2.37 -14.04 1.49
C ALA A 144 -3.81 -14.22 0.97
N PRO A 145 -4.84 -13.74 1.69
CA PRO A 145 -4.80 -13.06 2.98
C PRO A 145 -5.01 -14.01 4.19
N ALA A 146 -5.08 -15.32 3.96
CA ALA A 146 -5.29 -16.31 5.01
C ALA A 146 -4.07 -16.37 5.94
N ASP A 147 -2.88 -16.46 5.35
CA ASP A 147 -1.61 -16.34 6.04
C ASP A 147 -1.25 -14.85 6.12
N LYS A 148 -1.40 -14.24 7.30
CA LYS A 148 -1.26 -12.78 7.45
C LYS A 148 0.15 -12.28 7.14
N GLY A 149 1.17 -13.06 7.47
CA GLY A 149 2.56 -12.75 7.18
C GLY A 149 2.92 -12.88 5.69
N ALA A 150 2.12 -13.59 4.89
CA ALA A 150 2.43 -13.84 3.49
C ALA A 150 2.11 -12.61 2.61
N GLY A 151 2.86 -12.48 1.52
CA GLY A 151 2.66 -11.39 0.58
C GLY A 151 3.87 -11.09 -0.32
N VAL A 152 3.86 -9.92 -0.93
CA VAL A 152 4.93 -9.41 -1.80
C VAL A 152 5.33 -8.00 -1.38
N TRP A 153 6.64 -7.73 -1.39
CA TRP A 153 7.19 -6.39 -1.17
C TRP A 153 8.01 -5.93 -2.38
N ILE A 154 7.58 -4.87 -3.06
CA ILE A 154 8.35 -4.27 -4.17
C ILE A 154 9.55 -3.53 -3.60
N SER A 155 10.75 -3.93 -4.01
CA SER A 155 12.00 -3.26 -3.62
C SER A 155 12.38 -2.15 -4.60
N ALA A 156 12.07 -2.32 -5.88
CA ALA A 156 12.41 -1.36 -6.93
C ALA A 156 11.12 -0.83 -7.60
N MET A 157 10.78 0.43 -7.30
CA MET A 157 9.56 1.06 -7.81
C MET A 157 9.71 1.52 -9.27
N PRO A 158 8.60 1.65 -10.04
CA PRO A 158 8.62 2.23 -11.37
C PRO A 158 9.37 3.57 -11.43
N GLY A 159 10.23 3.73 -12.44
CA GLY A 159 11.15 4.85 -12.57
C GLY A 159 12.58 4.55 -12.09
N SER A 160 12.77 3.51 -11.28
CA SER A 160 14.09 3.11 -10.77
C SER A 160 14.93 2.40 -11.83
N PHE A 161 16.25 2.62 -11.81
CA PHE A 161 17.20 1.81 -12.59
C PHE A 161 17.70 0.66 -11.71
N VAL A 162 17.73 -0.55 -12.27
CA VAL A 162 18.24 -1.76 -11.60
C VAL A 162 19.30 -2.42 -12.46
N ARG A 163 20.28 -3.05 -11.80
CA ARG A 163 21.32 -3.88 -12.40
C ARG A 163 20.89 -5.34 -12.34
N LYS A 164 21.51 -6.16 -13.19
CA LYS A 164 21.39 -7.62 -13.11
C LYS A 164 21.71 -8.07 -11.69
N ASN A 165 20.86 -8.94 -11.15
CA ASN A 165 20.86 -9.46 -9.79
C ASN A 165 20.39 -8.49 -8.69
N ASP A 166 19.96 -7.26 -9.01
CA ASP A 166 19.27 -6.42 -8.02
C ASP A 166 17.88 -7.01 -7.68
N VAL A 167 17.40 -6.76 -6.47
CA VAL A 167 16.09 -7.23 -6.01
C VAL A 167 14.98 -6.40 -6.65
N LEU A 168 14.08 -7.06 -7.39
CA LEU A 168 12.88 -6.41 -7.92
C LEU A 168 11.79 -6.36 -6.84
N PHE A 169 11.51 -7.52 -6.26
CA PHE A 169 10.55 -7.70 -5.17
C PHE A 169 10.87 -8.96 -4.38
N GLU A 170 10.34 -9.04 -3.16
CA GLU A 170 10.49 -10.17 -2.25
C GLU A 170 9.13 -10.83 -2.05
N ILE A 171 9.11 -12.16 -1.98
CA ILE A 171 7.92 -12.95 -1.67
C ILE A 171 8.07 -13.49 -0.25
N PHE A 172 7.05 -13.25 0.59
CA PHE A 172 6.97 -13.73 1.96
C PHE A 172 5.91 -14.83 2.06
N ALA A 173 6.19 -15.91 2.79
CA ALA A 173 5.26 -17.01 3.01
C ALA A 173 5.43 -17.65 4.40
N GLU A 174 4.41 -18.39 4.84
CA GLU A 174 4.42 -19.11 6.12
C GLU A 174 4.95 -20.56 6.02
N ASN A 175 5.04 -21.11 4.80
CA ASN A 175 5.55 -22.47 4.57
C ASN A 175 6.20 -22.60 3.18
N GLU A 176 7.10 -23.58 3.05
CA GLU A 176 7.96 -23.75 1.88
C GLU A 176 7.20 -24.07 0.59
N ARG A 177 6.12 -24.86 0.70
CA ARG A 177 5.29 -25.23 -0.46
C ARG A 177 4.69 -24.00 -1.13
N LYS A 178 4.04 -23.14 -0.36
CA LYS A 178 3.44 -21.90 -0.89
C LYS A 178 4.49 -20.94 -1.43
N LEU A 179 5.66 -20.85 -0.79
CA LEU A 179 6.76 -20.04 -1.30
C LEU A 179 7.22 -20.52 -2.68
N ALA A 180 7.43 -21.83 -2.82
CA ALA A 180 7.85 -22.45 -4.08
C ALA A 180 6.80 -22.27 -5.20
N GLU A 181 5.52 -22.47 -4.88
CA GLU A 181 4.39 -22.23 -5.80
C GLU A 181 4.36 -20.76 -6.26
N ALA A 182 4.49 -19.81 -5.34
CA ALA A 182 4.52 -18.38 -5.64
C ALA A 182 5.72 -17.95 -6.48
N LEU A 183 6.92 -18.52 -6.23
CA LEU A 183 8.11 -18.27 -7.04
C LEU A 183 7.95 -18.78 -8.47
N SER A 184 7.45 -20.01 -8.62
CA SER A 184 7.17 -20.58 -9.96
C SER A 184 6.15 -19.73 -10.72
N LEU A 185 5.16 -19.18 -10.02
CA LEU A 185 4.18 -18.28 -10.62
C LEU A 185 4.80 -16.92 -11.00
N ALA A 186 5.64 -16.36 -10.14
CA ALA A 186 6.32 -15.09 -10.37
C ALA A 186 7.19 -15.12 -11.63
N GLU A 187 7.89 -16.23 -11.89
CA GLU A 187 8.69 -16.44 -13.10
C GLU A 187 7.85 -16.45 -14.38
N LYS A 188 6.59 -16.89 -14.31
CA LYS A 188 5.69 -16.98 -15.48
C LYS A 188 4.95 -15.67 -15.74
N LEU A 189 4.66 -14.90 -14.70
CA LEU A 189 3.79 -13.74 -14.82
C LEU A 189 4.52 -12.49 -15.30
N ASP A 190 5.85 -12.36 -15.16
CA ASP A 190 6.59 -11.12 -15.46
C ASP A 190 5.86 -9.88 -14.92
N ALA A 191 5.80 -9.79 -13.59
CA ALA A 191 5.05 -8.75 -12.88
C ALA A 191 5.67 -7.34 -12.99
N ILE A 192 6.97 -7.27 -13.29
CA ILE A 192 7.75 -6.05 -13.42
C ILE A 192 8.24 -5.93 -14.87
N GLU A 193 7.91 -4.81 -15.50
CA GLU A 193 8.33 -4.50 -16.86
C GLU A 193 9.58 -3.61 -16.83
N MET A 194 10.60 -4.01 -17.58
CA MET A 194 11.87 -3.29 -17.67
C MET A 194 12.18 -2.88 -19.11
N GLN A 195 12.78 -1.70 -19.27
CA GLN A 195 13.37 -1.20 -20.51
C GLN A 195 14.88 -1.35 -20.47
#